data_AF-A0A9D4T8F6-F1
#
_entry.id   AF-A0A9D4T8F6-F1
#
_cell.length_a   1.000
_cell.length_b   1.000
_cell.length_c   1.000
_cell.angle_alpha   90.00
_cell.angle_beta   90.00
_cell.angle_gamma   90.00
#
_symmetry.space_group_name_H-M   'P 1'
#
loop_
_entity.id
_entity.type
_entity.pdbx_description
1 polymer ?
#
loop_
_entity_poly.entity_id
_entity_poly.type
_entity_poly.pdbx_seq_one_letter_code
_entity_poly.pdbx_strand_id
1 'polypeptide(L)'
;MYEIAIPIDAAVEELDLKEENILTLLCFLEFHPRKVVRVLNKVYATCTIKCYGGPQQLRSVASKNAAVAAAVALQEKREQEPVNTLSFPVVDVAARMGWDSKLVKRDLKTLEYDNTMLHATGHSRKSGVIVEFSDLAFHLNVSATLTEEDCDHLLDYLYERVRKQEKMDIARLKKVQEAFQR
;
A
#
# COMPACT_ATOMS: atom_id res chain seq x y z
N MET A 1 6.30 5.53 13.46
CA MET A 1 5.24 5.54 12.43
C MET A 1 5.48 4.33 11.54
N TYR A 2 4.43 3.71 11.02
CA TYR A 2 4.54 2.54 10.17
C TYR A 2 3.78 2.77 8.86
N GLU A 3 4.29 2.17 7.78
CA GLU A 3 3.68 2.26 6.47
C GLU A 3 2.47 1.33 6.39
N ILE A 4 1.40 1.80 5.75
CA ILE A 4 0.19 1.05 5.45
C ILE A 4 -0.16 1.28 3.99
N ALA A 5 -0.63 0.23 3.32
CA ALA A 5 -1.26 0.35 2.02
C ALA A 5 -2.72 -0.12 2.09
N ILE A 6 -3.64 0.75 1.71
CA ILE A 6 -5.08 0.44 1.64
C ILE A 6 -5.46 0.29 0.16
N PRO A 7 -5.78 -0.91 -0.34
CA PRO A 7 -6.17 -1.11 -1.73
C PRO A 7 -7.35 -0.20 -2.11
N ILE A 8 -7.20 0.55 -3.21
CA ILE A 8 -8.17 1.57 -3.60
C ILE A 8 -9.52 0.94 -3.93
N ASP A 9 -9.53 -0.09 -4.77
CA ASP A 9 -10.77 -0.74 -5.21
C ASP A 9 -11.54 -1.32 -4.03
N ALA A 10 -10.85 -1.99 -3.10
CA ALA A 10 -11.46 -2.53 -1.89
C ALA A 10 -12.02 -1.44 -0.98
N ALA A 11 -11.29 -0.33 -0.79
CA ALA A 11 -11.77 0.79 0.03
C ALA A 11 -12.97 1.51 -0.60
N VAL A 12 -12.99 1.66 -1.93
CA VAL A 12 -14.11 2.25 -2.67
C VAL A 12 -15.36 1.39 -2.52
N GLU A 13 -15.22 0.07 -2.64
CA GLU A 13 -16.31 -0.89 -2.49
C GLU A 13 -16.83 -0.95 -1.04
N GLU A 14 -15.92 -1.05 -0.06
CA GLU A 14 -16.29 -1.20 1.36
C GLU A 14 -16.92 0.08 1.94
N LEU A 15 -16.41 1.25 1.55
CA LEU A 15 -16.90 2.54 2.06
C LEU A 15 -18.06 3.13 1.25
N ASP A 16 -18.35 2.57 0.06
CA ASP A 16 -19.28 3.16 -0.91
C ASP A 16 -18.97 4.65 -1.21
N LEU A 17 -17.69 4.95 -1.35
CA LEU A 17 -17.17 6.30 -1.62
C LEU A 17 -16.26 6.28 -2.84
N LYS A 18 -16.36 7.32 -3.67
CA LYS A 18 -15.40 7.53 -4.76
C LYS A 18 -13.98 7.69 -4.23
N GLU A 19 -13.01 7.26 -5.03
CA GLU A 19 -11.59 7.36 -4.72
C GLU A 19 -11.18 8.78 -4.31
N GLU A 20 -11.68 9.82 -4.99
CA GLU A 20 -11.35 11.21 -4.70
C GLU A 20 -11.91 11.66 -3.35
N ASN A 21 -13.06 11.13 -2.93
CA ASN A 21 -13.66 11.44 -1.64
C ASN A 21 -12.83 10.82 -0.51
N ILE A 22 -12.42 9.55 -0.67
CA ILE A 22 -11.55 8.87 0.30
C ILE A 22 -10.22 9.61 0.41
N LEU A 23 -9.60 9.97 -0.73
CA LEU A 23 -8.36 10.75 -0.74
C LEU A 23 -8.54 12.11 -0.03
N THR A 24 -9.68 12.77 -0.23
CA THR A 24 -9.99 14.04 0.44
C THR A 24 -10.05 13.87 1.95
N LEU A 25 -10.67 12.80 2.45
CA LEU A 25 -10.69 12.49 3.89
C LEU A 25 -9.28 12.22 4.43
N LEU A 26 -8.47 11.45 3.70
CA LEU A 26 -7.07 11.19 4.08
C LEU A 26 -6.24 12.48 4.14
N CYS A 27 -6.42 13.39 3.18
CA CYS A 27 -5.79 14.72 3.18
C CYS A 27 -6.24 15.57 4.37
N PHE A 28 -7.52 15.50 4.77
CA PHE A 28 -7.98 16.19 5.99
C PHE A 28 -7.30 15.63 7.25
N LEU A 29 -7.14 14.31 7.37
CA LEU A 29 -6.41 13.68 8.47
C LEU A 29 -4.95 14.12 8.51
N GLU A 30 -4.27 14.24 7.37
CA GLU A 30 -2.90 14.76 7.31
C GLU A 30 -2.79 16.22 7.76
N PHE A 31 -3.83 17.02 7.52
CA PHE A 31 -3.89 18.39 8.01
C PHE A 31 -4.19 18.50 9.51
N HIS A 32 -4.62 17.42 10.17
CA HIS A 32 -4.94 17.44 11.59
C HIS A 32 -3.74 17.89 12.45
N PRO A 33 -3.93 18.72 13.49
CA PRO A 33 -2.84 19.28 14.31
C PRO A 33 -1.90 18.24 14.93
N ARG A 34 -2.43 17.05 15.24
CA ARG A 34 -1.65 15.94 15.84
C ARG A 34 -0.73 15.21 14.86
N LYS A 35 -0.83 15.47 13.54
CA LYS A 35 0.03 14.88 12.50
C LYS A 35 0.16 13.35 12.59
N VAL A 36 -1.00 12.71 12.78
CA VAL A 36 -1.12 11.26 13.01
C VAL A 36 -0.99 10.43 11.74
N VAL A 37 -1.36 11.01 10.60
CA VAL A 37 -1.29 10.38 9.28
C VAL A 37 -0.50 11.30 8.36
N ARG A 38 0.34 10.71 7.51
CA ARG A 38 0.94 11.35 6.34
C ARG A 38 0.52 10.59 5.10
N VAL A 39 0.03 11.31 4.09
CA VAL A 39 -0.37 10.71 2.82
C VAL A 39 0.85 10.71 1.90
N LEU A 40 1.17 9.54 1.36
CA LEU A 40 2.28 9.34 0.42
C LEU A 40 1.72 9.11 -0.99
N ASN A 41 2.61 9.05 -1.98
CA ASN A 41 2.22 8.70 -3.34
C ASN A 41 1.64 7.29 -3.38
N LYS A 42 0.56 7.10 -4.13
CA LYS A 42 -0.07 5.79 -4.34
C LYS A 42 0.95 4.72 -4.70
N VAL A 43 0.69 3.52 -4.22
CA VAL A 43 1.65 2.43 -4.24
C VAL A 43 0.95 1.13 -4.62
N TYR A 44 1.60 0.26 -5.40
CA TYR A 44 1.09 -1.10 -5.57
C TYR A 44 1.28 -1.90 -4.27
N ALA A 45 0.20 -2.34 -3.63
CA ALA A 45 0.24 -2.97 -2.32
C ALA A 45 0.70 -4.43 -2.37
N THR A 46 0.48 -5.10 -3.51
CA THR A 46 0.70 -6.54 -3.63
C THR A 46 1.91 -6.83 -4.51
N CYS A 47 2.73 -7.79 -4.09
CA CYS A 47 3.81 -8.36 -4.89
C CYS A 47 3.51 -9.82 -5.18
N THR A 48 3.53 -10.19 -6.46
CA THR A 48 3.42 -11.56 -6.94
C THR A 48 4.74 -12.01 -7.55
N ILE A 49 5.34 -13.06 -6.99
CA ILE A 49 6.57 -13.69 -7.47
C ILE A 49 6.19 -14.99 -8.16
N LYS A 50 6.58 -15.17 -9.42
CA LYS A 50 6.39 -16.40 -10.20
C LYS A 50 7.74 -17.01 -10.51
N CYS A 51 7.94 -18.29 -10.20
CA CYS A 51 9.17 -19.03 -10.41
C CYS A 51 8.97 -20.12 -11.47
N TYR A 52 9.57 -19.97 -12.66
CA TYR A 52 9.48 -20.99 -13.71
C TYR A 52 10.22 -22.28 -13.37
N GLY A 53 11.27 -22.20 -12.54
CA GLY A 53 12.01 -23.34 -12.00
C GLY A 53 11.28 -24.08 -10.88
N GLY A 54 10.00 -23.79 -10.66
CA GLY A 54 9.16 -24.52 -9.73
C GLY A 54 9.31 -24.13 -8.26
N PRO A 55 8.81 -24.96 -7.33
CA PRO A 55 8.76 -24.64 -5.90
C PRO A 55 10.16 -24.65 -5.25
N GLN A 56 11.09 -25.44 -5.79
CA GLN A 56 12.48 -25.47 -5.33
C GLN A 56 13.18 -24.14 -5.59
N GLN A 57 12.91 -23.52 -6.75
CA GLN A 57 13.42 -22.19 -7.05
C GLN A 57 12.86 -21.16 -6.08
N LEU A 58 11.55 -21.21 -5.79
CA LEU A 58 10.91 -20.31 -4.82
C LEU A 58 11.56 -20.44 -3.42
N ARG A 59 11.84 -21.65 -2.96
CA ARG A 59 12.57 -21.88 -1.68
C ARG A 59 13.99 -21.33 -1.70
N SER A 60 14.70 -21.48 -2.83
CA SER A 60 16.05 -20.93 -3.02
C SER A 60 16.06 -19.40 -3.04
N VAL A 61 15.02 -18.78 -3.60
CA VAL A 61 14.84 -17.32 -3.56
C VAL A 61 14.51 -16.87 -2.14
N ALA A 62 13.61 -17.57 -1.45
CA ALA A 62 13.25 -17.28 -0.07
C ALA A 62 14.46 -17.38 0.88
N SER A 63 15.38 -18.32 0.68
CA SER A 63 16.58 -18.41 1.51
C SER A 63 17.59 -17.27 1.27
N LYS A 64 17.56 -16.63 0.09
CA LYS A 64 18.46 -15.54 -0.28
C LYS A 64 17.88 -14.16 0.00
N ASN A 65 16.56 -14.01 -0.03
CA ASN A 65 15.88 -12.73 0.13
C ASN A 65 15.00 -12.71 1.39
N ALA A 66 15.33 -11.83 2.33
CA ALA A 66 14.64 -11.76 3.62
C ALA A 66 13.17 -11.33 3.49
N ALA A 67 12.81 -10.47 2.53
CA ALA A 67 11.42 -10.06 2.32
C ALA A 67 10.56 -11.21 1.80
N VAL A 68 11.12 -12.03 0.90
CA VAL A 68 10.46 -13.26 0.43
C VAL A 68 10.37 -14.28 1.57
N ALA A 69 11.43 -14.45 2.37
CA ALA A 69 11.40 -15.32 3.55
C ALA A 69 10.29 -14.92 4.53
N ALA A 70 10.19 -13.62 4.84
CA ALA A 70 9.17 -13.07 5.71
C ALA A 70 7.77 -13.27 5.14
N ALA A 71 7.58 -13.03 3.83
CA ALA A 71 6.31 -13.27 3.17
C ALA A 71 5.87 -14.75 3.25
N VAL A 72 6.79 -15.69 3.02
CA VAL A 72 6.53 -17.14 3.14
C VAL A 72 6.19 -17.52 4.59
N ALA A 73 6.88 -16.92 5.58
CA ALA A 73 6.62 -17.19 7.00
C ALA A 73 5.29 -16.60 7.48
N LEU A 74 4.85 -15.48 6.89
CA LEU A 74 3.60 -14.80 7.23
C LEU A 74 2.37 -15.40 6.56
N GLN A 75 2.54 -16.15 5.47
CA GLN A 75 1.48 -17.01 4.97
C GLN A 75 1.29 -18.15 5.98
N GLU A 76 0.18 -18.10 6.72
CA GLU A 76 -0.20 -19.20 7.61
C GLU A 76 -0.19 -20.53 6.86
N LYS A 77 0.10 -21.63 7.58
CA LYS A 77 0.05 -23.01 7.09
C LYS A 77 -1.35 -23.40 6.60
N ARG A 78 -1.86 -22.78 5.55
CA ARG A 78 -2.78 -23.46 4.65
C ARG A 78 -1.94 -24.56 4.02
N GLU A 79 -2.46 -25.77 4.01
CA GLU A 79 -1.89 -26.90 3.29
C GLU A 79 -1.79 -26.52 1.81
N GLN A 80 -0.74 -25.80 1.47
CA GLN A 80 -0.52 -25.30 0.13
C GLN A 80 0.26 -26.38 -0.61
N GLU A 81 -0.36 -26.88 -1.67
CA GLU A 81 0.32 -27.57 -2.75
C GLU A 81 1.61 -26.84 -3.13
N PRO A 82 2.60 -27.52 -3.72
CA PRO A 82 3.81 -26.86 -4.22
C PRO A 82 3.47 -25.79 -5.27
N VAL A 83 3.21 -24.55 -4.82
CA VAL A 83 2.88 -23.43 -5.70
C VAL A 83 4.17 -22.78 -6.18
N ASN A 84 4.24 -22.53 -7.48
CA ASN A 84 5.35 -21.82 -8.13
C ASN A 84 5.21 -20.29 -8.02
N THR A 85 4.16 -19.84 -7.32
CA THR A 85 3.74 -18.44 -7.26
C THR A 85 3.49 -18.06 -5.82
N LEU A 86 4.05 -16.93 -5.39
CA LEU A 86 3.88 -16.35 -4.06
C LEU A 86 3.32 -14.94 -4.20
N SER A 87 2.11 -14.69 -3.66
CA SER A 87 1.53 -13.35 -3.59
C SER A 87 1.40 -12.88 -2.14
N PHE A 88 1.83 -11.65 -1.86
CA PHE A 88 1.82 -11.09 -0.50
C PHE A 88 1.73 -9.55 -0.49
N PRO A 89 1.21 -8.95 0.59
CA PRO A 89 1.17 -7.50 0.77
C PRO A 89 2.56 -6.96 1.07
N VAL A 90 3.24 -6.39 0.07
CA VAL A 90 4.65 -5.99 0.18
C VAL A 90 4.87 -4.84 1.16
N VAL A 91 3.91 -3.92 1.26
CA VAL A 91 4.01 -2.77 2.19
C VAL A 91 3.90 -3.24 3.64
N ASP A 92 2.97 -4.15 3.94
CA ASP A 92 2.79 -4.69 5.29
C ASP A 92 3.98 -5.55 5.71
N VAL A 93 4.50 -6.38 4.80
CA VAL A 93 5.72 -7.17 5.06
C VAL A 93 6.90 -6.25 5.34
N ALA A 94 7.09 -5.20 4.52
CA ALA A 94 8.15 -4.21 4.75
C ALA A 94 7.98 -3.50 6.10
N ALA A 95 6.76 -3.08 6.46
CA ALA A 95 6.47 -2.42 7.73
C ALA A 95 6.77 -3.34 8.93
N ARG A 96 6.41 -4.64 8.87
CA ARG A 96 6.72 -5.62 9.93
C ARG A 96 8.21 -5.88 10.07
N MET A 97 8.97 -5.81 8.98
CA MET A 97 10.43 -5.90 8.99
C MET A 97 11.11 -4.60 9.43
N GLY A 98 10.35 -3.50 9.56
CA GLY A 98 10.90 -2.17 9.82
C GLY A 98 11.67 -1.58 8.63
N TRP A 99 11.34 -1.99 7.40
CA TRP A 99 12.02 -1.61 6.16
C TRP A 99 11.16 -0.67 5.31
N ASP A 100 11.81 0.16 4.49
CA ASP A 100 11.14 1.03 3.51
C ASP A 100 10.59 0.20 2.35
N SER A 101 9.29 0.33 2.08
CA SER A 101 8.60 -0.46 1.05
C SER A 101 9.17 -0.25 -0.37
N LYS A 102 9.70 0.92 -0.69
CA LYS A 102 10.34 1.19 -1.99
C LYS A 102 11.65 0.44 -2.14
N LEU A 103 12.46 0.37 -1.08
CA LEU A 103 13.70 -0.38 -1.08
C LEU A 103 13.43 -1.88 -1.23
N VAL A 104 12.43 -2.40 -0.52
CA VAL A 104 11.99 -3.79 -0.64
C VAL A 104 11.53 -4.11 -2.06
N LYS A 105 10.71 -3.26 -2.67
CA LYS A 105 10.27 -3.46 -4.07
C LYS A 105 11.43 -3.46 -5.05
N ARG A 106 12.38 -2.55 -4.89
CA ARG A 106 13.58 -2.51 -5.73
C ARG A 106 14.39 -3.79 -5.58
N ASP A 107 14.60 -4.23 -4.34
CA ASP A 107 15.31 -5.46 -4.02
C ASP A 107 14.62 -6.69 -4.62
N LEU A 108 13.30 -6.80 -4.48
CA LEU A 108 12.49 -7.85 -5.11
C LEU A 108 12.65 -7.85 -6.64
N LYS A 109 12.67 -6.67 -7.28
CA LYS A 109 12.89 -6.59 -8.73
C LYS A 109 14.26 -7.07 -9.18
N THR A 110 15.28 -7.00 -8.31
CA THR A 110 16.60 -7.56 -8.64
C THR A 110 16.58 -9.08 -8.76
N LEU A 111 15.60 -9.76 -8.15
CA LEU A 111 15.47 -11.22 -8.20
C LEU A 111 15.18 -11.76 -9.59
N GLU A 112 14.68 -10.94 -10.52
CA GLU A 112 14.47 -11.33 -11.93
C GLU A 112 15.79 -11.61 -12.67
N TYR A 113 16.91 -11.20 -12.07
CA TYR A 113 18.25 -11.25 -12.64
C TYR A 113 19.21 -12.03 -11.72
N ASP A 114 19.99 -12.92 -12.31
CA ASP A 114 21.11 -13.59 -11.65
C ASP A 114 22.41 -12.82 -11.96
N ASN A 115 22.93 -12.14 -10.94
CA ASN A 115 24.12 -11.31 -11.02
C ASN A 115 25.41 -12.05 -10.60
N THR A 116 25.35 -13.34 -10.29
CA THR A 116 26.53 -14.13 -9.87
C THR A 116 27.65 -14.14 -10.91
N MET A 117 27.29 -14.11 -12.20
CA MET A 117 28.23 -14.09 -13.33
C MET A 117 28.55 -12.66 -13.83
N LEU A 118 28.02 -11.61 -13.20
CA LEU A 118 28.15 -10.23 -13.67
C LEU A 118 29.62 -9.78 -13.71
N HIS A 119 30.39 -10.12 -12.67
CA HIS A 119 31.81 -9.79 -12.57
C HIS A 119 32.71 -10.61 -13.50
N ALA A 120 32.27 -11.81 -13.91
CA ALA A 120 33.06 -12.72 -14.75
C ALA A 120 32.77 -12.54 -16.25
N THR A 121 31.53 -12.21 -16.61
CA THR A 121 31.06 -12.18 -18.02
C THR A 121 30.55 -10.83 -18.48
N GLY A 122 30.45 -9.84 -17.59
CA GLY A 122 29.90 -8.51 -17.90
C GLY A 122 28.40 -8.49 -18.17
N HIS A 123 27.71 -9.63 -18.07
CA HIS A 123 26.29 -9.77 -18.39
C HIS A 123 25.50 -10.39 -17.24
N SER A 124 24.32 -9.84 -16.97
CA SER A 124 23.34 -10.43 -16.05
C SER A 124 22.43 -11.37 -16.82
N ARG A 125 22.14 -12.55 -16.26
CA ARG A 125 21.23 -13.53 -16.88
C ARG A 125 19.87 -13.46 -16.22
N LYS A 126 18.79 -13.75 -16.96
CA LYS A 126 17.46 -13.87 -16.35
C LYS A 126 17.45 -15.08 -15.42
N SER A 127 16.97 -14.90 -14.20
CA SER A 127 16.90 -15.96 -13.19
C SER A 127 15.74 -16.94 -13.44
N GLY A 128 14.78 -16.58 -14.29
CA GLY A 128 13.52 -17.33 -14.43
C GLY A 128 12.51 -17.03 -13.30
N VAL A 129 12.77 -15.99 -12.52
CA VAL A 129 11.82 -15.40 -11.57
C VAL A 129 11.18 -14.16 -12.22
N ILE A 130 9.87 -14.02 -12.10
CA ILE A 130 9.12 -12.81 -12.48
C ILE A 130 8.56 -12.19 -11.22
N VAL A 131 8.68 -10.88 -11.09
CA VAL A 131 8.09 -10.10 -10.00
C VAL A 131 7.08 -9.12 -10.58
N GLU A 132 5.83 -9.26 -10.18
CA GLU A 132 4.73 -8.38 -10.60
C GLU A 132 4.21 -7.61 -9.39
N PHE A 133 3.93 -6.32 -9.59
CA PHE A 133 3.27 -5.49 -8.58
C PHE A 133 1.85 -5.16 -9.04
N SER A 134 0.89 -5.36 -8.15
CA SER A 134 -0.54 -5.15 -8.41
C SER A 134 -1.20 -4.42 -7.24
N ASP A 135 -2.50 -4.17 -7.40
CA ASP A 135 -3.40 -3.60 -6.39
C ASP A 135 -2.96 -2.18 -5.99
N LEU A 136 -3.35 -1.20 -6.80
CA LEU A 136 -3.04 0.20 -6.51
C LEU A 136 -3.73 0.60 -5.19
N ALA A 137 -2.97 1.20 -4.30
CA ALA A 137 -3.37 1.47 -2.93
C ALA A 137 -3.03 2.89 -2.50
N PHE A 138 -3.84 3.42 -1.59
CA PHE A 138 -3.48 4.59 -0.80
C PHE A 138 -2.30 4.24 0.09
N HIS A 139 -1.22 5.02 0.01
CA HIS A 139 -0.01 4.80 0.80
C HIS A 139 0.03 5.79 1.95
N LEU A 140 0.02 5.27 3.18
CA LEU A 140 -0.04 6.09 4.39
C LEU A 140 1.15 5.78 5.29
N ASN A 141 1.62 6.79 6.01
CA ASN A 141 2.47 6.59 7.17
C ASN A 141 1.69 7.02 8.42
N VAL A 142 1.43 6.06 9.30
CA VAL A 142 0.52 6.24 10.43
C VAL A 142 1.29 6.18 11.75
N SER A 143 0.89 7.00 12.72
CA SER A 143 1.44 6.95 14.07
C SER A 143 1.13 5.61 14.74
N ALA A 144 2.13 5.00 15.36
CA ALA A 144 2.00 3.71 16.07
C ALA A 144 1.35 3.85 17.46
N THR A 145 0.91 5.05 17.83
CA THR A 145 0.46 5.39 19.20
C THR A 145 -1.00 5.85 19.25
N LEU A 146 -1.76 5.59 18.20
CA LEU A 146 -3.19 5.93 18.16
C LEU A 146 -3.97 5.07 19.14
N THR A 147 -4.70 5.74 20.03
CA THR A 147 -5.67 5.11 20.95
C THR A 147 -7.07 5.14 20.37
N GLU A 148 -8.02 4.39 20.95
CA GLU A 148 -9.43 4.42 20.54
C GLU A 148 -10.02 5.84 20.68
N GLU A 149 -9.71 6.54 21.77
CA GLU A 149 -10.12 7.94 21.98
C GLU A 149 -9.58 8.85 20.87
N ASP A 150 -8.35 8.61 20.41
CA ASP A 150 -7.79 9.36 19.28
C ASP A 150 -8.57 9.10 18.00
N CYS A 151 -8.96 7.85 17.74
CA CYS A 151 -9.75 7.49 16.57
C CYS A 151 -11.12 8.20 16.57
N ASP A 152 -11.81 8.23 17.71
CA ASP A 152 -13.08 8.94 17.85
C ASP A 152 -12.92 10.45 17.59
N HIS A 153 -11.88 11.06 18.16
CA HIS A 153 -11.59 12.47 17.91
C HIS A 153 -11.26 12.78 16.45
N LEU A 154 -10.54 11.89 15.77
CA LEU A 154 -10.23 12.04 14.34
C LEU A 154 -11.50 11.89 13.48
N LEU A 155 -12.40 10.98 13.86
CA LEU A 155 -13.68 10.80 13.20
C LEU A 155 -14.57 12.04 13.34
N ASP A 156 -14.69 12.59 14.55
CA ASP A 156 -15.41 13.84 14.81
C ASP A 156 -14.84 15.00 13.97
N TYR A 157 -13.51 15.11 13.93
CA TYR A 157 -12.84 16.12 13.11
C TYR A 157 -13.16 15.99 11.62
N LEU A 158 -13.14 14.77 11.07
CA LEU A 158 -13.51 14.53 9.68
C LEU A 158 -14.96 14.88 9.41
N TYR A 159 -15.87 14.44 10.29
CA TYR A 159 -17.29 14.73 10.17
C TYR A 159 -17.56 16.24 10.16
N GLU A 160 -16.94 16.99 11.07
CA GLU A 160 -17.05 18.45 11.10
C GLU A 160 -16.55 19.10 9.81
N ARG A 161 -15.45 18.61 9.23
CA ARG A 161 -14.91 19.13 7.97
C ARG A 161 -15.87 18.92 6.82
N VAL A 162 -16.43 17.71 6.69
CA VAL A 162 -17.40 17.36 5.66
C VAL A 162 -18.66 18.22 5.80
N ARG A 163 -19.21 18.34 7.01
CA ARG A 163 -20.40 19.16 7.29
C ARG A 163 -20.17 20.65 6.99
N LYS A 164 -18.98 21.17 7.29
CA LYS A 164 -18.61 22.56 6.95
C LYS A 164 -18.56 22.75 5.44
N GLN A 165 -17.97 21.81 4.70
CA GLN A 165 -17.89 21.83 3.24
C GLN A 165 -19.30 21.81 2.61
N GLU A 166 -20.16 20.89 3.06
CA GLU A 166 -21.55 20.77 2.59
C GLU A 166 -22.32 22.08 2.77
N LYS A 167 -22.27 22.67 3.98
CA LYS A 167 -22.94 23.96 4.26
C LYS A 167 -22.42 25.08 3.37
N MET A 168 -21.11 25.13 3.12
CA MET A 168 -20.50 26.13 2.25
C MET A 168 -20.97 25.97 0.80
N ASP A 169 -21.05 24.74 0.30
CA ASP A 169 -21.46 24.47 -1.07
C ASP A 169 -22.95 24.77 -1.30
N ILE A 170 -23.81 24.42 -0.34
CA ILE A 170 -25.23 24.84 -0.36
C ILE A 170 -25.35 26.37 -0.36
N ALA A 171 -24.59 27.05 0.50
CA ALA A 171 -24.63 28.52 0.57
C ALA A 171 -24.13 29.17 -0.73
N ARG A 172 -23.10 28.60 -1.37
CA ARG A 172 -22.61 29.04 -2.68
C ARG A 172 -23.67 28.87 -3.75
N LEU A 173 -24.34 27.72 -3.80
CA LEU A 173 -25.39 27.45 -4.79
C LEU A 173 -26.56 28.43 -4.68
N LYS A 174 -27.01 28.74 -3.45
CA LYS A 174 -28.04 29.76 -3.22
C LYS A 174 -27.62 31.15 -3.72
N LYS A 175 -26.41 31.58 -3.41
CA LYS A 175 -25.87 32.87 -3.88
C LYS A 175 -25.80 32.95 -5.40
N VAL A 176 -25.38 31.85 -6.05
CA VAL A 176 -25.33 31.78 -7.51
C VAL A 176 -26.73 31.90 -8.11
N GLN A 177 -27.71 31.18 -7.55
CA GLN A 177 -29.10 31.29 -7.98
C GLN A 177 -29.65 32.72 -7.82
N GLU A 178 -29.46 33.35 -6.67
CA GLU A 178 -29.90 34.72 -6.40
C GLU A 178 -29.27 35.73 -7.37
N ALA A 179 -28.01 35.52 -7.78
CA ALA A 179 -27.32 36.37 -8.74
C ALA A 179 -27.90 36.27 -10.16
N PHE A 180 -28.39 35.09 -10.58
CA PHE A 180 -29.00 34.87 -11.89
C PHE A 180 -30.50 35.20 -11.96
N GLN A 181 -31.16 35.42 -10.82
CA GLN A 181 -32.56 35.86 -10.75
C GLN A 181 -32.73 37.39 -10.76
N ARG A 182 -31.62 38.13 -10.86
CA ARG A 182 -31.58 39.58 -11.10
C ARG A 182 -31.31 39.86 -12.57
#